data_AF-A0A1R1YCT9-F1
#
_entry.id   AF-A0A1R1YCT9-F1
#
_cell.length_a   1.000
_cell.length_b   1.000
_cell.length_c   1.000
_cell.angle_alpha   90.00
_cell.angle_beta   90.00
_cell.angle_gamma   90.00
#
_symmetry.space_group_name_H-M   'P 1'
#
loop_
_entity.id
_entity.type
_entity.pdbx_description
1 polymer ?
#
loop_
_entity_poly.entity_id
_entity_poly.type
_entity_poly.pdbx_seq_one_letter_code
_entity_poly.pdbx_strand_id
1 'polypeptide(L)' 'MLPKKALDTLNGIGEVTDTTSFKHVNFNSYPPRSLKIILKTKNDKEIPSSLNINDTEVLLVWKGGQ' A
#
# COMPACT_ATOMS: atom_id res chain seq x y z
N MET A 1 -4.88 -11.88 -3.36
CA MET A 1 -6.08 -11.09 -3.05
C MET A 1 -5.89 -10.51 -1.65
N LEU A 2 -6.07 -9.20 -1.46
CA LEU A 2 -5.92 -8.57 -0.14
C LEU A 2 -7.04 -9.06 0.81
N PRO A 3 -6.73 -9.33 2.08
CA PRO A 3 -7.74 -9.65 3.10
C PRO A 3 -8.74 -8.49 3.25
N LYS A 4 -10.03 -8.79 3.48
CA LYS A 4 -11.09 -7.78 3.59
C LYS A 4 -10.76 -6.67 4.60
N LYS A 5 -10.24 -7.04 5.78
CA LYS A 5 -9.80 -6.09 6.83
C LYS A 5 -8.72 -5.12 6.33
N ALA A 6 -7.78 -5.60 5.51
CA ALA A 6 -6.74 -4.78 4.92
C ALA A 6 -7.32 -3.79 3.89
N LEU A 7 -8.26 -4.25 3.08
CA LEU A 7 -8.96 -3.43 2.10
C LEU A 7 -9.80 -2.34 2.78
N ASP A 8 -10.49 -2.68 3.87
CA ASP A 8 -11.27 -1.72 4.66
C ASP A 8 -10.37 -0.63 5.28
N THR A 9 -9.20 -1.01 5.82
CA THR A 9 -8.21 -0.05 6.32
C THR A 9 -7.70 0.89 5.22
N LEU A 10 -7.40 0.36 4.03
CA LEU A 10 -6.91 1.16 2.90
C LEU A 10 -8.00 2.10 2.35
N ASN A 11 -9.25 1.63 2.28
CA ASN A 11 -10.40 2.44 1.86
C ASN A 11 -10.69 3.60 2.83
N GLY A 12 -10.28 3.49 4.10
CA GLY A 12 -10.34 4.60 5.05
C GLY A 12 -9.37 5.75 4.73
N ILE A 13 -8.30 5.48 3.96
CA ILE A 13 -7.29 6.48 3.55
C ILE A 13 -7.60 7.05 2.16
N GLY A 14 -8.12 6.22 1.26
CA GLY A 14 -8.48 6.61 -0.10
C GLY A 14 -9.00 5.43 -0.91
N GLU A 15 -9.52 5.72 -2.10
CA GLU A 15 -10.01 4.69 -3.01
C GLU A 15 -8.85 3.83 -3.52
N VAL A 16 -8.86 2.54 -3.23
CA VAL A 16 -7.88 1.58 -3.78
C VAL A 16 -8.21 1.33 -5.24
N THR A 17 -7.32 1.76 -6.15
CA THR A 17 -7.54 1.64 -7.60
C THR A 17 -6.80 0.46 -8.21
N ASP A 18 -5.67 0.05 -7.63
CA ASP A 18 -4.91 -1.10 -8.10
C ASP A 18 -4.12 -1.78 -6.96
N THR A 19 -3.96 -3.10 -7.06
CA THR A 19 -3.16 -3.89 -6.13
C THR A 19 -2.30 -4.88 -6.90
N THR A 20 -0.99 -4.70 -6.86
CA THR A 20 -0.02 -5.55 -7.55
C THR A 20 0.87 -6.26 -6.53
N SER A 21 0.84 -7.59 -6.50
CA SER A 21 1.77 -8.40 -5.70
C SER A 21 3.06 -8.65 -6.47
N PHE A 22 4.21 -8.23 -5.94
CA PHE A 22 5.50 -8.54 -6.53
C PHE A 22 6.03 -9.87 -6.00
N LYS A 23 5.99 -10.89 -6.85
CA LYS A 23 6.82 -12.09 -6.68
C LYS A 23 8.17 -11.77 -7.32
N HIS A 24 9.16 -11.40 -6.51
CA HIS A 24 10.58 -11.24 -6.86
C HIS A 24 10.85 -10.95 -8.35
N VAL A 25 10.77 -9.67 -8.76
CA VAL A 25 10.93 -9.32 -10.18
C VAL A 25 12.31 -8.71 -10.48
N ASN A 26 13.01 -8.13 -9.50
CA ASN A 26 14.41 -7.67 -9.64
C ASN A 26 15.06 -7.40 -8.26
N PHE A 27 16.35 -7.71 -8.13
CA PHE A 27 17.12 -7.74 -6.87
C PHE A 27 17.30 -6.36 -6.18
N ASN A 28 16.95 -5.25 -6.83
CA ASN A 28 17.29 -3.89 -6.38
C ASN A 28 16.11 -2.92 -6.24
N SER A 29 14.85 -3.34 -6.38
CA SER A 29 13.73 -2.39 -6.37
C SER A 29 12.74 -2.58 -5.22
N TYR A 30 12.47 -3.81 -4.77
CA TYR A 30 11.53 -4.06 -3.67
C TYR A 30 11.91 -5.32 -2.87
N PRO A 31 11.71 -5.33 -1.54
CA PRO A 31 11.92 -6.51 -0.71
C PRO A 31 11.12 -7.74 -1.20
N PRO A 32 11.54 -8.97 -0.87
CA PRO A 32 10.77 -10.18 -1.15
C PRO A 32 9.35 -10.08 -0.58
N ARG A 33 8.34 -10.53 -1.34
CA ARG A 33 6.91 -10.49 -0.97
C ARG A 33 6.35 -9.08 -0.75
N SER A 34 6.81 -8.12 -1.54
CA SER A 34 6.25 -6.77 -1.53
C SER A 34 4.91 -6.68 -2.25
N LEU A 35 4.06 -5.76 -1.79
CA LEU A 35 2.78 -5.43 -2.39
C LEU A 35 2.80 -3.95 -2.76
N LYS A 36 2.49 -3.62 -4.01
CA LYS A 36 2.21 -2.25 -4.44
C LYS A 36 0.71 -2.03 -4.43
N ILE A 37 0.29 -0.93 -3.81
CA ILE A 37 -1.11 -0.50 -3.76
C ILE A 37 -1.14 0.90 -4.35
N ILE A 38 -2.03 1.12 -5.31
CA ILE A 38 -2.32 2.45 -5.84
C ILE A 38 -3.61 2.93 -5.17
N LEU A 39 -3.51 4.09 -4.53
CA LEU A 39 -4.56 4.73 -3.75
C LEU A 39 -4.83 6.10 -4.34
N LYS A 40 -6.10 6.43 -4.54
CA LYS A 40 -6.55 7.77 -4.89
C LYS A 40 -7.14 8.42 -3.65
N THR A 41 -6.44 9.43 -3.12
CA THR A 41 -6.93 10.24 -2.01
C THR A 41 -7.06 11.70 -2.43
N LYS A 42 -8.00 12.42 -1.83
CA LYS A 42 -8.17 13.87 -2.01
C LYS A 42 -7.23 14.68 -1.11
N ASN A 43 -6.59 14.03 -0.14
CA ASN A 43 -5.84 14.68 0.92
C ASN A 43 -4.54 13.89 1.18
N ASP A 44 -3.47 14.29 0.50
CA ASP A 44 -2.14 13.70 0.63
C ASP A 44 -1.54 13.82 2.03
N LYS A 45 -2.03 14.80 2.82
CA LYS A 45 -1.64 15.02 4.22
C LYS A 45 -2.16 13.97 5.20
N GLU A 46 -3.16 13.17 4.80
CA GLU A 46 -3.76 12.14 5.66
C GLU A 46 -3.21 10.74 5.38
N ILE A 47 -2.16 10.62 4.56
CA ILE A 47 -1.51 9.34 4.29
C ILE A 47 -0.61 9.00 5.49
N PRO A 48 -0.91 7.94 6.26
CA PRO A 48 -0.05 7.54 7.38
C PRO A 48 1.30 7.03 6.86
N SER A 49 2.36 7.17 7.66
CA SER A 49 3.70 6.68 7.30
C SER A 49 3.82 5.15 7.38
N SER A 50 2.96 4.51 8.17
CA SER A 50 2.83 3.06 8.25
C SER A 50 1.37 2.63 8.39
N LEU A 51 1.08 1.40 7.98
CA LEU A 51 -0.21 0.74 8.12
C LEU A 51 -0.03 -0.59 8.82
N ASN A 52 -0.90 -0.88 9.78
CA ASN A 52 -0.93 -2.20 10.38
C ASN A 52 -1.97 -3.06 9.64
N ILE A 53 -1.48 -4.07 8.91
CA ILE A 53 -2.30 -4.99 8.12
C ILE A 53 -2.12 -6.39 8.69
N ASN A 54 -3.16 -6.95 9.32
CA ASN A 54 -3.13 -8.29 9.93
C ASN A 54 -1.87 -8.52 10.79
N ASP A 55 -1.65 -7.63 11.77
CA ASP A 55 -0.52 -7.69 12.72
C ASP A 55 0.87 -7.57 12.05
N THR A 56 0.90 -7.20 10.78
CA THR A 56 2.11 -6.84 10.04
C THR A 56 2.15 -5.34 9.87
N GLU A 57 3.18 -4.70 10.41
CA GLU A 57 3.45 -3.30 10.11
C GLU A 57 4.04 -3.16 8.70
N VAL A 58 3.37 -2.36 7.87
CA VAL A 58 3.76 -2.07 6.49
C VAL A 58 4.14 -0.61 6.40
N LEU A 59 5.39 -0.33 6.04
CA LEU A 59 5.84 1.03 5.76
C LEU A 59 5.28 1.50 4.42
N LEU A 60 4.66 2.68 4.42
CA LEU A 60 4.13 3.29 3.22
C LEU A 60 5.17 4.22 2.61
N VAL A 61 5.66 3.85 1.42
CA VAL A 61 6.57 4.70 0.64
C VAL A 61 5.74 5.47 -0.38
N TRP A 62 5.41 6.72 -0.05
CA TRP A 62 4.71 7.62 -0.95
C TRP A 62 5.70 8.29 -1.90
N LYS A 63 5.55 8.04 -3.20
CA LYS A 63 6.14 8.88 -4.26
C LYS A 63 5.01 9.75 -4.80
N GLY A 64 4.81 10.92 -4.19
CA GLY A 64 3.72 11.83 -4.53
C GLY A 64 3.66 12.18 -6.01
N GLY A 65 2.47 12.56 -6.46
CA GLY A 65 2.20 13.01 -7.83
C GLY A 65 3.11 14.20 -8.15
N GLN A 66 4.02 13.98 -9.10
CA GLN A 66 4.80 15.03 -9.72
C GLN A 66 4.03 15.58 -10.92
#